data_AF-A0A1B0GI71-F1
#
_entry.id   AF-A0A1B0GI71-F1
#
_cell.length_a   1.000
_cell.length_b   1.000
_cell.length_c   1.000
_cell.angle_alpha   90.00
_cell.angle_beta   90.00
_cell.angle_gamma   90.00
#
_symmetry.space_group_name_H-M   'P 1'
#
loop_
_entity.id
_entity.type
_entity.pdbx_description
1 polymer ?
#
loop_
_entity_poly.entity_id
_entity_poly.type
_entity_poly.pdbx_seq_one_letter_code
_entity_poly.pdbx_strand_id
1 'polypeptide(L)'
;MVLTFSVFLIVIFLLEFGIGIAGYVKHGQLEEILEKGFNSTLHNYDKSIDSQHAWRLIQSELSCCGVQGPRDWEQVFHNNTLPNSCCVQMPANTNE
;
A
#
# COMPACT_ATOMS: atom_id res chain seq x y z
N MET A 1 8.50 14.90 37.68
CA MET A 1 7.92 15.23 36.36
C MET A 1 8.89 14.93 35.22
N VAL A 2 10.11 15.50 35.19
CA VAL A 2 11.08 15.20 34.11
C VAL A 2 11.64 13.78 34.19
N LEU A 3 12.03 13.29 35.38
CA LEU A 3 12.57 11.93 35.56
C LEU A 3 11.61 10.84 35.11
N THR A 4 10.33 10.94 35.48
CA THR A 4 9.28 10.00 35.06
C THR A 4 9.12 10.01 33.54
N PHE A 5 9.10 11.18 32.92
CA PHE A 5 9.03 11.33 31.47
C PHE A 5 10.25 10.70 30.77
N SER A 6 11.45 10.95 31.27
CA SER A 6 12.69 10.34 30.76
C SER A 6 12.68 8.81 30.85
N VAL A 7 12.17 8.25 31.95
CA VAL A 7 12.05 6.78 32.11
C VAL A 7 11.07 6.21 31.08
N PHE A 8 9.91 6.83 30.87
CA PHE A 8 8.97 6.40 29.84
C PHE A 8 9.57 6.47 28.44
N LEU A 9 10.33 7.53 28.12
CA LEU A 9 11.00 7.64 26.83
C LEU A 9 12.05 6.54 26.61
N ILE A 10 12.83 6.19 27.63
CA ILE A 10 13.80 5.09 27.52
C ILE A 10 13.06 3.76 27.27
N VAL A 11 11.95 3.52 27.96
CA VAL A 11 11.15 2.30 27.75
C VAL A 11 10.58 2.25 26.32
N ILE A 12 10.00 3.36 25.85
CA ILE A 12 9.47 3.45 24.47
C ILE A 12 10.59 3.23 23.46
N PHE A 13 11.75 3.85 23.66
CA PHE A 13 12.90 3.68 22.77
C PHE A 13 13.37 2.23 22.68
N LEU A 14 13.46 1.52 23.82
CA LEU A 14 13.82 0.11 23.83
C LEU A 14 12.78 -0.76 23.11
N LEU A 15 11.49 -0.44 23.25
CA LEU A 15 10.41 -1.10 22.52
C LEU A 15 10.49 -0.85 21.01
N GLU A 16 10.66 0.40 20.58
CA GLU A 16 10.81 0.76 19.17
C GLU A 16 12.04 0.10 18.53
N PHE A 17 13.17 0.06 19.25
CA PHE A 17 14.37 -0.63 18.80
C PHE A 17 14.13 -2.13 18.64
N GLY A 18 13.45 -2.76 19.59
CA GLY A 18 13.04 -4.16 19.50
C GLY A 18 12.11 -4.45 18.32
N ILE A 19 11.10 -3.60 18.12
CA ILE A 19 10.17 -3.68 16.97
C ILE A 19 10.94 -3.51 15.66
N GLY A 20 11.91 -2.58 15.59
CA GLY A 20 12.75 -2.36 14.43
C GLY A 20 13.56 -3.61 14.04
N ILE A 21 14.22 -4.25 15.01
CA ILE A 21 14.96 -5.50 14.77
C ILE A 21 14.01 -6.62 14.35
N ALA A 22 12.89 -6.78 15.04
CA ALA A 22 11.90 -7.81 14.72
C ALA A 22 11.34 -7.62 13.30
N GLY A 23 11.04 -6.38 12.92
CA GLY A 23 10.61 -6.01 11.57
C GLY A 23 11.66 -6.31 10.51
N TYR A 24 12.93 -6.00 10.77
CA TYR A 24 14.04 -6.32 9.87
C TYR A 24 14.17 -7.84 9.64
N VAL A 25 14.09 -8.65 10.69
CA VAL A 25 14.18 -10.11 10.58
C VAL A 25 12.96 -10.70 9.85
N LYS A 26 11.77 -10.13 10.05
CA LYS A 26 10.50 -10.61 9.48
C LYS A 26 10.08 -9.89 8.19
N HIS A 27 10.97 -9.14 7.55
CA HIS A 27 10.69 -8.40 6.33
C HIS A 27 10.02 -9.27 5.24
N GLY A 28 10.49 -10.50 5.02
CA GLY A 28 9.93 -11.36 3.98
C GLY A 28 8.51 -11.87 4.28
N GLN A 29 8.15 -12.04 5.56
CA GLN A 29 6.79 -12.39 5.96
C GLN A 29 5.85 -11.19 5.87
N LEU A 30 6.38 -9.98 6.08
CA LEU A 30 5.60 -8.75 6.02
C LEU A 30 5.10 -8.48 4.60
N GLU A 31 5.93 -8.69 3.59
CA GLU A 31 5.55 -8.54 2.18
C GLU A 31 4.37 -9.46 1.82
N GLU A 32 4.44 -10.74 2.18
CA GLU A 32 3.34 -11.70 1.90
C GLU A 32 2.03 -11.32 2.61
N ILE A 33 2.12 -10.82 3.86
CA ILE A 33 0.95 -10.36 4.62
C ILE A 33 0.35 -9.11 3.96
N LEU A 34 1.19 -8.17 3.55
CA LEU A 34 0.76 -6.95 2.84
C LEU A 34 0.11 -7.30 1.51
N GLU A 35 0.75 -8.12 0.68
CA GLU A 35 0.21 -8.56 -0.61
C GLU A 35 -1.15 -9.23 -0.44
N LYS A 36 -1.31 -10.13 0.53
CA LYS A 36 -2.60 -10.77 0.83
C LYS A 36 -3.66 -9.75 1.26
N GLY A 37 -3.29 -8.78 2.10
CA GLY A 37 -4.19 -7.71 2.54
C GLY A 37 -4.65 -6.81 1.38
N PHE A 38 -3.70 -6.40 0.54
CA PHE A 38 -4.00 -5.59 -0.64
C PHE A 38 -4.82 -6.37 -1.66
N ASN A 39 -4.50 -7.63 -1.95
CA ASN A 39 -5.27 -8.43 -2.89
C ASN A 39 -6.73 -8.65 -2.40
N SER A 40 -6.91 -8.84 -1.09
CA SER A 40 -8.25 -8.93 -0.48
C SER A 40 -9.06 -7.63 -0.63
N THR A 41 -8.42 -6.48 -0.39
CA THR A 41 -9.08 -5.18 -0.57
C THR A 41 -9.32 -4.83 -2.04
N LEU A 42 -8.45 -5.29 -2.94
CA LEU A 42 -8.62 -5.17 -4.39
C LEU A 42 -9.86 -5.93 -4.88
N HIS A 43 -10.06 -7.16 -4.41
CA HIS A 43 -11.26 -7.94 -4.73
C HIS A 43 -12.56 -7.29 -4.19
N ASN A 44 -12.47 -6.49 -3.13
CA ASN A 44 -13.60 -5.76 -2.57
C ASN A 44 -13.81 -4.37 -3.19
N TYR A 45 -13.06 -4.03 -4.23
CA TYR A 45 -13.14 -2.75 -4.93
C TYR A 45 -14.55 -2.46 -5.48
N ASP A 46 -15.20 -3.43 -6.11
CA ASP A 46 -16.55 -3.24 -6.66
C ASP A 46 -17.63 -3.16 -5.57
N LYS A 47 -17.35 -3.69 -4.37
CA LYS A 47 -18.34 -3.83 -3.30
C LYS A 47 -18.45 -2.62 -2.38
N SER A 48 -17.44 -1.74 -2.35
CA SER A 48 -17.42 -0.61 -1.41
C SER A 48 -16.80 0.64 -2.01
N ILE A 49 -17.51 1.76 -1.86
CA ILE A 49 -17.05 3.08 -2.28
C ILE A 49 -15.78 3.47 -1.52
N ASP A 50 -15.66 3.08 -0.25
CA ASP A 50 -14.49 3.32 0.58
C ASP A 50 -13.24 2.64 0.02
N SER A 51 -13.35 1.38 -0.45
CA SER A 51 -12.23 0.70 -1.10
C SER A 51 -11.85 1.41 -2.40
N GLN A 52 -12.82 1.88 -3.18
CA GLN A 52 -12.52 2.64 -4.41
C GLN A 52 -11.78 3.95 -4.11
N HIS A 53 -12.18 4.66 -3.05
CA HIS A 53 -11.51 5.89 -2.63
C HIS A 53 -10.09 5.61 -2.12
N ALA A 54 -9.92 4.58 -1.29
CA ALA A 54 -8.61 4.17 -0.79
C ALA A 54 -7.66 3.79 -1.94
N TRP A 55 -8.12 2.97 -2.88
CA TRP A 55 -7.34 2.59 -4.05
C TRP A 55 -6.98 3.78 -4.94
N ARG A 56 -7.92 4.71 -5.15
CA ARG A 56 -7.66 5.93 -5.91
C ARG A 56 -6.57 6.78 -5.27
N LEU A 57 -6.64 6.98 -3.95
CA LEU A 57 -5.68 7.77 -3.19
C LEU A 57 -4.29 7.12 -3.19
N ILE A 58 -4.22 5.82 -2.90
CA ILE A 58 -2.94 5.09 -2.86
C ILE A 58 -2.26 5.15 -4.23
N GLN A 59 -3.00 4.90 -5.31
CA GLN A 59 -2.45 4.90 -6.66
C GLN A 59 -2.05 6.30 -7.13
N SER A 60 -2.80 7.35 -6.78
CA SER A 60 -2.44 8.71 -7.14
C SER A 60 -1.22 9.23 -6.37
N GLU A 61 -1.14 8.95 -5.06
CA GLU A 61 -0.05 9.43 -4.21
C GLU A 61 1.26 8.68 -4.45
N LEU A 62 1.19 7.35 -4.67
CA LEU A 62 2.37 6.52 -4.89
C LEU A 62 2.73 6.35 -6.37
N SER A 63 1.90 6.88 -7.28
CA SER A 63 2.07 6.73 -8.74
C SER A 63 2.26 5.26 -9.16
N CYS A 64 1.48 4.36 -8.56
CA CYS A 64 1.53 2.92 -8.79
C CYS A 64 0.20 2.39 -9.36
N CYS A 65 0.20 1.17 -9.87
CA CYS A 65 -1.01 0.53 -10.39
C CYS A 65 -1.07 -0.96 -10.08
N GLY A 66 -2.09 -1.36 -9.32
CA GLY A 66 -2.28 -2.74 -8.84
C GLY A 66 -1.42 -3.06 -7.61
N VAL A 67 -1.36 -4.33 -7.23
CA VAL A 67 -0.55 -4.85 -6.13
C VAL A 67 0.85 -5.19 -6.65
N GLN A 68 0.90 -6.05 -7.66
CA GLN A 68 2.10 -6.45 -8.40
C GLN A 68 2.15 -5.79 -9.78
N GLY A 69 0.99 -5.39 -10.33
CA GLY A 69 0.96 -4.59 -11.55
C GLY A 69 -0.43 -4.33 -12.12
N PRO A 70 -0.51 -3.68 -13.29
CA PRO A 70 -1.79 -3.27 -13.87
C PRO A 70 -2.73 -4.42 -14.22
N ARG A 71 -2.19 -5.63 -14.44
CA ARG A 71 -2.98 -6.84 -14.74
C ARG A 71 -3.80 -7.34 -13.56
N ASP A 72 -3.47 -6.92 -12.34
CA ASP A 72 -4.25 -7.30 -11.15
C ASP A 72 -5.69 -6.78 -11.22
N TRP A 73 -5.97 -5.81 -12.09
CA TRP A 73 -7.31 -5.28 -12.31
C TRP A 73 -8.19 -6.16 -13.22
N GLU A 74 -7.60 -7.08 -13.98
CA GLU A 74 -8.34 -8.00 -14.85
C GLU A 74 -9.27 -8.91 -14.04
N GLN A 75 -8.86 -9.33 -12.84
CA GLN A 75 -9.69 -10.16 -11.95
C GLN A 75 -10.89 -9.41 -11.34
N VAL A 76 -10.85 -8.07 -11.34
CA VAL A 76 -11.92 -7.21 -10.79
C VAL A 76 -12.90 -6.82 -11.91
N PHE A 77 -12.38 -6.22 -12.98
CA PHE A 77 -13.22 -5.71 -14.08
C PHE A 77 -13.56 -6.74 -15.17
N HIS A 78 -12.96 -7.94 -15.09
CA HIS A 78 -13.11 -9.03 -16.06
C HIS A 78 -12.80 -8.59 -17.51
N ASN A 79 -12.00 -7.53 -17.66
CA ASN A 79 -11.67 -6.86 -18.91
C ASN A 79 -10.31 -6.17 -18.77
N ASN A 80 -9.79 -5.66 -19.89
CA ASN A 80 -8.53 -4.92 -19.94
C ASN A 80 -8.65 -3.44 -19.51
N THR A 81 -9.66 -3.13 -18.68
CA THR A 81 -9.98 -1.77 -18.21
C THR A 81 -9.24 -1.49 -16.91
N LEU A 82 -8.70 -0.29 -16.79
CA LEU A 82 -8.02 0.18 -15.59
C LEU A 82 -8.82 1.30 -14.91
N PRO A 83 -8.69 1.46 -13.58
CA PRO A 83 -9.27 2.61 -12.91
C PRO A 83 -8.53 3.89 -13.33
N ASN A 84 -9.23 5.02 -13.30
CA ASN A 84 -8.67 6.32 -13.71
C ASN A 84 -7.40 6.71 -12.94
N SER A 85 -7.22 6.21 -11.72
CA SER A 85 -6.02 6.43 -10.89
C SER A 85 -4.77 5.70 -11.38
N CYS A 86 -4.91 4.66 -12.20
CA CYS A 86 -3.81 3.91 -12.80
C CYS A 86 -3.26 4.55 -14.10
N CYS A 87 -3.92 5.60 -14.62
CA CYS A 87 -3.45 6.28 -15.81
C CYS A 87 -2.20 7.09 -15.48
N VAL A 88 -1.03 6.55 -15.81
CA VAL A 88 0.14 7.37 -16.11
C VAL A 88 -0.26 8.36 -17.19
N GLN A 89 0.03 9.63 -17.00
CA GLN A 89 0.08 10.58 -18.11
C GLN A 89 1.05 10.00 -19.13
N MET A 90 0.53 9.33 -20.17
CA MET A 90 1.33 9.05 -21.36
C MET A 90 1.72 10.44 -21.87
N PRO A 91 3.03 10.78 -21.98
CA PRO A 91 3.38 11.90 -22.83
C PRO A 91 2.79 11.53 -24.20
N ALA A 92 1.90 12.38 -24.71
CA ALA A 92 1.47 12.32 -26.09
C ALA A 92 2.71 12.57 -26.94
N ASN A 93 3.50 11.52 -27.23
CA ASN A 93 4.48 11.57 -28.28
C ASN A 93 3.71 11.59 -29.59
N THR A 94 3.35 12.81 -29.98
CA THR A 94 3.10 13.18 -31.36
C THR A 94 4.25 12.60 -32.18
N ASN A 95 3.90 11.74 -33.14
CA ASN A 95 4.84 11.13 -34.07
C ASN A 95 5.77 12.20 -34.66
N GLU A 96 7.08 11.98 -34.54
CA GLU A 96 8.02 12.21 -35.64
C GLU A 96 8.46 10.84 -36.14
#